data_AF-A0A9Q8PD73-F1
#
_entry.id   AF-A0A9Q8PD73-F1
#
_cell.length_a   1.000
_cell.length_b   1.000
_cell.length_c   1.000
_cell.angle_alpha   90.00
_cell.angle_beta   90.00
_cell.angle_gamma   90.00
#
_symmetry.space_group_name_H-M   'P 1'
#
loop_
_entity.id
_entity.type
_entity.pdbx_description
1 polymer ?
#
loop_
_entity_poly.entity_id
_entity_poly.type
_entity_poly.pdbx_seq_one_letter_code
_entity_poly.pdbx_strand_id
1 'polypeptide(L)'
;MLGSSRSDVHPLRTMSKSEDYTYNAYDASGQDSPRGNGDYDSRDVFGHEEHHDIKYKTLSWQIVSVLMIAEIVSNGMLSLPSSLAVVGMAPGLVLIIFLGIFAAYTSVLLVRFKLRHPEVHNMGDAGKIMFGVVGREVFSFGTIAFAFLLAGGQMLSGQIALSNLSSNGLCNVSFTGIFAAATFLCALPRTFDGLGWISIPSVLSITIAGIVGMVGAGTHPVEGRSVVAARSSDFYTAFFSITNPVFAYCGHFMFFALMSEMKRPQDAVKAAYTLQGFATTYYAIFAGVTYGFIGSAVLSPSFSSLETAWAKAAYGIALPNLLIAGALYVHTASKIIFVRFFRHSRHLHDHTVLGWVVWVSLVAIFSAIAFVFAVGVPIFNYLIGITASLFAAWFTYGIAGMFWLHDAYHDGEGIRSWRKRWGGTLMAVLTIVVGLFICVAGLYVTIRAIVDAYANGTITAPFSCGTS
;
A
#
# COMPACT_ATOMS: atom_id res chain seq x y z
N MET A 1 24.67 34.81 71.73
CA MET A 1 25.41 33.95 70.78
C MET A 1 24.97 34.29 69.36
N LEU A 2 25.94 34.25 68.45
CA LEU A 2 25.94 34.78 67.08
C LEU A 2 24.92 34.17 66.10
N GLY A 3 24.60 34.94 65.05
CA GLY A 3 24.30 34.46 63.68
C GLY A 3 22.82 34.48 63.28
N SER A 4 22.31 35.48 62.56
CA SER A 4 22.43 35.73 61.09
C SER A 4 21.61 34.72 60.26
N SER A 5 20.40 35.04 59.80
CA SER A 5 20.01 35.86 58.62
C SER A 5 19.98 35.09 57.29
N ARG A 6 18.77 34.94 56.73
CA ARG A 6 18.32 35.25 55.34
C ARG A 6 17.05 34.42 55.03
N SER A 7 15.84 34.99 54.92
CA SER A 7 15.31 35.83 53.81
C SER A 7 15.11 34.98 52.53
N ASP A 8 14.00 34.96 51.79
CA ASP A 8 12.84 35.84 51.68
C ASP A 8 11.66 35.13 50.97
N VAL A 9 10.45 35.46 51.44
CA VAL A 9 9.28 35.95 50.69
C VAL A 9 8.76 35.17 49.45
N HIS A 10 7.50 34.75 49.56
CA HIS A 10 6.57 34.65 48.43
C HIS A 10 5.23 35.33 48.78
N PRO A 11 4.72 36.27 47.95
CA PRO A 11 3.33 36.69 47.98
C PRO A 11 2.57 36.21 46.73
N LEU A 12 1.33 35.80 46.98
CA LEU A 12 0.08 35.97 46.20
C LEU A 12 0.13 36.11 44.67
N ARG A 13 -0.30 35.03 44.00
CA ARG A 13 -1.47 34.91 43.11
C ARG A 13 -1.84 36.10 42.19
N THR A 14 -1.64 35.93 40.89
CA THR A 14 -2.53 36.45 39.82
C THR A 14 -2.66 35.44 38.69
N MET A 15 -3.88 35.27 38.18
CA MET A 15 -4.25 34.38 37.08
C MET A 15 -3.88 34.99 35.72
N SER A 16 -3.34 34.18 34.80
CA SER A 16 -3.54 34.32 33.36
C SER A 16 -3.21 33.00 32.65
N LYS A 17 -3.97 32.75 31.58
CA LYS A 17 -4.24 31.49 30.89
C LYS A 17 -3.15 31.16 29.86
N SER A 18 -2.66 29.92 29.86
CA SER A 18 -2.10 29.24 28.68
C SER A 18 -2.15 27.73 28.90
N GLU A 19 -3.18 27.09 28.34
CA GLU A 19 -3.29 25.63 28.28
C GLU A 19 -2.30 25.10 27.24
N ASP A 20 -1.11 24.69 27.71
CA ASP A 20 -0.20 23.86 26.95
C ASP A 20 -0.80 22.45 26.78
N TYR A 21 -1.12 22.08 25.55
CA TYR A 21 -1.43 20.70 25.15
C TYR A 21 -0.15 19.85 25.25
N THR A 22 0.16 19.37 26.45
CA THR A 22 1.19 18.37 26.66
C THR A 22 0.63 17.00 26.29
N TYR A 23 1.24 16.38 25.29
CA TYR A 23 0.97 15.01 24.86
C TYR A 23 1.33 14.07 26.02
N ASN A 24 0.33 13.67 26.81
CA ASN A 24 0.52 12.78 27.94
C ASN A 24 1.12 11.45 27.47
N ALA A 25 2.36 11.23 27.91
CA ALA A 25 3.00 9.94 27.95
C ALA A 25 2.05 8.94 28.62
N TYR A 26 1.90 7.79 28.00
CA TYR A 26 1.11 6.67 28.49
C TYR A 26 1.35 6.43 29.98
N ASP A 27 0.28 6.47 30.78
CA ASP A 27 0.22 6.02 32.15
C ASP A 27 0.74 4.58 32.25
N ALA A 28 1.99 4.44 32.65
CA ALA A 28 2.62 3.20 33.08
C ALA A 28 2.53 3.07 34.61
N SER A 29 1.33 3.19 35.15
CA SER A 29 1.05 3.01 36.59
C SER A 29 -0.36 2.48 36.85
N GLY A 30 -0.63 1.31 36.27
CA GLY A 30 -1.67 0.39 36.71
C GLY A 30 -1.07 -1.01 36.70
N GLN A 31 -1.13 -1.72 37.84
CA GLN A 31 -0.54 -3.04 38.06
C GLN A 31 -0.99 -4.06 37.00
N ASP A 32 -0.15 -4.26 35.99
CA ASP A 32 0.19 -5.54 35.34
C ASP A 32 1.19 -5.26 34.22
N SER A 33 2.48 -5.32 34.57
CA SER A 33 3.58 -5.30 33.61
C SER A 33 3.43 -6.48 32.65
N PRO A 34 3.35 -6.31 31.32
CA PRO A 34 3.38 -7.45 30.43
C PRO A 34 4.79 -8.05 30.49
N ARG A 35 4.79 -9.37 30.67
CA ARG A 35 5.89 -10.33 30.51
C ARG A 35 6.98 -9.81 29.56
N GLY A 36 8.24 -9.89 30.00
CA GLY A 36 9.41 -9.37 29.28
C GLY A 36 9.58 -9.94 27.86
N ASN A 37 10.50 -9.36 27.08
CA ASN A 37 10.82 -9.70 25.68
C ASN A 37 10.75 -11.21 25.32
N GLY A 38 11.07 -12.10 26.26
CA GLY A 38 10.98 -13.55 26.05
C GLY A 38 9.57 -14.11 25.75
N ASP A 39 8.48 -13.47 26.18
CA ASP A 39 7.11 -13.92 25.86
C ASP A 39 6.63 -13.48 24.46
N TYR A 40 7.22 -12.40 23.93
CA TYR A 40 6.96 -11.95 22.55
C TYR A 40 7.70 -12.84 21.56
N ASP A 41 8.99 -13.07 21.79
CA ASP A 41 9.83 -13.88 20.89
C ASP A 41 9.40 -15.35 20.82
N SER A 42 8.81 -15.89 21.89
CA SER A 42 8.31 -17.27 21.92
C SER A 42 7.00 -17.48 21.15
N ARG A 43 6.18 -16.43 20.99
CA ARG A 43 4.92 -16.45 20.22
C ARG A 43 5.07 -15.92 18.79
N ASP A 44 6.21 -15.32 18.47
CA ASP A 44 6.49 -14.78 17.16
C ASP A 44 6.54 -15.87 16.07
N VAL A 45 6.14 -15.49 14.84
CA VAL A 45 6.00 -16.39 13.68
C VAL A 45 7.29 -17.16 13.37
N PHE A 46 8.45 -16.51 13.50
CA PHE A 46 9.74 -17.10 13.14
C PHE A 46 10.51 -17.63 14.36
N GLY A 47 10.01 -17.40 15.58
CA GLY A 47 10.61 -17.88 16.82
C GLY A 47 12.05 -17.38 17.05
N HIS A 48 12.86 -18.21 17.73
CA HIS A 48 14.28 -17.98 17.96
C HIS A 48 15.12 -18.50 16.78
N GLU A 49 15.75 -17.59 16.03
CA GLU A 49 16.49 -17.91 14.79
C GLU A 49 18.01 -18.03 15.00
N GLU A 50 18.51 -18.14 16.24
CA GLU A 50 19.96 -18.07 16.53
C GLU A 50 20.78 -19.18 15.82
N HIS A 51 20.16 -20.33 15.56
CA HIS A 51 20.79 -21.51 14.95
C HIS A 51 20.27 -21.86 13.54
N HIS A 52 19.49 -20.98 12.90
CA HIS A 52 18.94 -21.21 11.56
C HIS A 52 19.81 -20.61 10.45
N ASP A 53 19.94 -21.32 9.31
CA ASP A 53 20.71 -20.86 8.15
C ASP A 53 20.10 -19.60 7.51
N ILE A 54 18.77 -19.54 7.45
CA ILE A 54 18.02 -18.39 6.95
C ILE A 54 17.40 -17.65 8.14
N LYS A 55 17.81 -16.39 8.30
CA LYS A 55 17.27 -15.45 9.30
C LYS A 55 16.30 -14.50 8.62
N TYR A 56 15.07 -14.43 9.12
CA TYR A 56 14.02 -13.57 8.61
C TYR A 56 13.97 -12.22 9.33
N LYS A 57 14.32 -12.14 10.63
CA LYS A 57 14.31 -10.90 11.42
C LYS A 57 15.54 -10.00 11.17
N THR A 58 15.75 -9.55 9.94
CA THR A 58 16.93 -8.73 9.59
C THR A 58 16.62 -7.25 9.39
N LEU A 59 15.36 -6.89 9.13
CA LEU A 59 14.98 -5.56 8.66
C LEU A 59 14.99 -4.51 9.79
N SER A 60 15.47 -3.32 9.47
CA SER A 60 15.27 -2.11 10.28
C SER A 60 13.99 -1.38 9.85
N TRP A 61 13.47 -0.50 10.71
CA TRP A 61 12.27 0.28 10.37
C TRP A 61 12.50 1.18 9.16
N GLN A 62 13.72 1.68 8.94
CA GLN A 62 14.05 2.51 7.77
C GLN A 62 13.95 1.72 6.48
N ILE A 63 14.49 0.49 6.44
CA ILE A 63 14.40 -0.37 5.25
C ILE A 63 12.95 -0.80 5.00
N VAL A 64 12.17 -1.06 6.05
CA VAL A 64 10.72 -1.31 5.90
C VAL A 64 10.00 -0.09 5.33
N SER A 65 10.32 1.14 5.76
CA SER A 65 9.77 2.35 5.15
C SER A 65 10.08 2.40 3.65
N VAL A 66 11.32 2.12 3.26
CA VAL A 66 11.76 2.12 1.86
C VAL A 66 11.04 1.05 1.04
N LEU A 67 10.89 -0.17 1.58
CA LEU A 67 10.13 -1.25 0.96
C LEU A 67 8.67 -0.86 0.73
N MET A 68 8.02 -0.30 1.74
CA MET A 68 6.64 0.17 1.63
C MET A 68 6.52 1.34 0.64
N ILE A 69 7.49 2.25 0.60
CA ILE A 69 7.48 3.38 -0.35
C ILE A 69 7.66 2.87 -1.78
N ALA A 70 8.60 1.95 -2.02
CA ALA A 70 8.84 1.35 -3.34
C ALA A 70 7.56 0.68 -3.90
N GLU A 71 6.83 0.03 -3.01
CA GLU A 71 5.58 -0.66 -3.31
C GLU A 71 4.44 0.33 -3.58
N ILE A 72 4.15 1.23 -2.63
CA ILE A 72 3.02 2.16 -2.71
C ILE A 72 3.24 3.22 -3.79
N VAL A 73 4.39 3.90 -3.77
CA VAL A 73 4.74 4.99 -4.70
C VAL A 73 5.21 4.38 -6.01
N SER A 74 4.25 3.86 -6.78
CA SER A 74 4.50 3.22 -8.07
C SER A 74 3.31 3.44 -9.01
N ASN A 75 2.43 2.46 -9.20
CA ASN A 75 1.24 2.62 -10.05
C ASN A 75 0.24 3.65 -9.52
N GLY A 76 0.15 3.79 -8.19
CA GLY A 76 -0.74 4.74 -7.53
C GLY A 76 -0.57 6.15 -8.08
N MET A 77 0.65 6.69 -8.03
CA MET A 77 0.93 8.06 -8.47
C MET A 77 0.55 8.32 -9.93
N LEU A 78 0.73 7.35 -10.84
CA LEU A 78 0.51 7.55 -12.27
C LEU A 78 -0.99 7.70 -12.61
N SER A 79 -1.89 7.27 -11.73
CA SER A 79 -3.33 7.39 -11.91
C SER A 79 -3.93 8.67 -11.31
N LEU A 80 -3.25 9.28 -10.32
CA LEU A 80 -3.79 10.43 -9.57
C LEU A 80 -4.06 11.67 -10.43
N PRO A 81 -3.16 12.12 -11.34
CA PRO A 81 -3.42 13.27 -12.19
C PRO A 81 -4.74 13.16 -12.97
N SER A 82 -5.06 11.97 -13.49
CA SER A 82 -6.31 11.74 -14.23
C SER A 82 -7.55 11.91 -13.35
N SER A 83 -7.42 11.71 -12.04
CA SER A 83 -8.54 11.89 -11.12
C SER A 83 -8.88 13.36 -10.93
N LEU A 84 -7.85 14.22 -10.85
CA LEU A 84 -8.04 15.66 -10.79
C LEU A 84 -8.69 16.20 -12.08
N ALA A 85 -8.47 15.56 -13.23
CA ALA A 85 -9.15 15.92 -14.48
C ALA A 85 -10.67 15.65 -14.46
N VAL A 86 -11.11 14.67 -13.65
CA VAL A 86 -12.53 14.31 -13.52
C VAL A 86 -13.24 15.14 -12.46
N VAL A 87 -12.66 15.30 -11.27
CA VAL A 87 -13.34 16.00 -10.15
C VAL A 87 -12.91 17.48 -10.00
N GLY A 88 -11.79 17.87 -10.61
CA GLY A 88 -11.17 19.18 -10.43
C GLY A 88 -10.01 19.16 -9.42
N MET A 89 -9.19 20.20 -9.46
CA MET A 89 -7.95 20.26 -8.66
C MET A 89 -8.22 20.27 -7.16
N ALA A 90 -9.11 21.12 -6.67
CA ALA A 90 -9.37 21.29 -5.25
C ALA A 90 -9.97 20.02 -4.59
N PRO A 91 -11.10 19.46 -5.05
CA PRO A 91 -11.65 18.25 -4.44
C PRO A 91 -10.71 17.05 -4.64
N GLY A 92 -10.00 16.95 -5.77
CA GLY A 92 -9.03 15.88 -6.01
C GLY A 92 -7.87 15.89 -5.00
N LEU A 93 -7.27 17.06 -4.74
CA LEU A 93 -6.19 17.19 -3.75
C LEU A 93 -6.68 16.96 -2.32
N VAL A 94 -7.87 17.47 -1.97
CA VAL A 94 -8.50 17.21 -0.67
C VAL A 94 -8.70 15.71 -0.46
N LEU A 95 -9.18 14.98 -1.48
CA LEU A 95 -9.37 13.53 -1.41
C LEU A 95 -8.05 12.77 -1.24
N ILE A 96 -7.00 13.14 -1.99
CA ILE A 96 -5.67 12.53 -1.85
C ILE A 96 -5.16 12.70 -0.41
N ILE A 97 -5.20 13.93 0.13
CA ILE A 97 -4.73 14.23 1.48
C ILE A 97 -5.58 13.51 2.53
N PHE A 98 -6.90 13.54 2.39
CA PHE A 98 -7.83 12.87 3.31
C PHE A 98 -7.60 11.36 3.36
N LEU A 99 -7.53 10.70 2.20
CA LEU A 99 -7.28 9.27 2.11
C LEU A 99 -5.89 8.90 2.64
N GLY A 100 -4.91 9.79 2.48
CA GLY A 100 -3.59 9.61 3.06
C GLY A 100 -3.60 9.68 4.60
N ILE A 101 -4.29 10.66 5.20
CA ILE A 101 -4.47 10.74 6.65
C ILE A 101 -5.23 9.51 7.17
N PHE A 102 -6.27 9.09 6.45
CA PHE A 102 -7.05 7.93 6.84
C PHE A 102 -6.23 6.63 6.76
N ALA A 103 -5.42 6.45 5.72
CA ALA A 103 -4.47 5.35 5.61
C ALA A 103 -3.43 5.37 6.75
N ALA A 104 -2.98 6.56 7.18
CA ALA A 104 -2.12 6.72 8.36
C ALA A 104 -2.81 6.17 9.62
N TYR A 105 -4.05 6.59 9.86
CA TYR A 105 -4.82 6.13 11.00
C TYR A 105 -5.00 4.60 11.00
N THR A 106 -5.40 4.01 9.87
CA THR A 106 -5.61 2.57 9.79
C THR A 106 -4.30 1.80 9.95
N SER A 107 -3.18 2.34 9.46
CA SER A 107 -1.85 1.73 9.63
C SER A 107 -1.46 1.58 11.11
N VAL A 108 -1.79 2.58 11.95
CA VAL A 108 -1.55 2.52 13.40
C VAL A 108 -2.36 1.40 14.05
N LEU A 109 -3.60 1.18 13.60
CA LEU A 109 -4.42 0.07 14.09
C LEU A 109 -3.81 -1.29 13.75
N LEU A 110 -3.30 -1.45 12.52
CA LEU A 110 -2.58 -2.65 12.10
C LEU A 110 -1.33 -2.90 12.94
N VAL A 111 -0.51 -1.86 13.17
CA VAL A 111 0.70 -1.97 14.00
C VAL A 111 0.32 -2.41 15.43
N ARG A 112 -0.70 -1.79 16.03
CA ARG A 112 -1.17 -2.15 17.38
C ARG A 112 -1.66 -3.60 17.44
N PHE A 113 -2.40 -4.05 16.43
CA PHE A 113 -2.87 -5.42 16.35
C PHE A 113 -1.71 -6.42 16.24
N LYS A 114 -0.69 -6.14 15.41
CA LYS A 114 0.52 -6.98 15.29
C LYS A 114 1.30 -7.07 16.60
N LEU A 115 1.47 -5.95 17.30
CA LEU A 115 2.21 -5.93 18.56
C LEU A 115 1.50 -6.72 19.67
N ARG A 116 0.15 -6.80 19.61
CA ARG A 116 -0.66 -7.60 20.53
C ARG A 116 -0.67 -9.09 20.18
N HIS A 117 -0.66 -9.41 18.89
CA HIS A 117 -0.71 -10.78 18.35
C HIS A 117 0.54 -11.08 17.50
N PRO A 118 1.69 -11.38 18.13
CA PRO A 118 2.97 -11.59 17.45
C PRO A 118 2.93 -12.74 16.42
N GLU A 119 2.05 -13.72 16.61
CA GLU A 119 1.86 -14.88 15.74
C GLU A 119 1.24 -14.56 14.36
N VAL A 120 0.78 -13.32 14.14
CA VAL A 120 0.14 -12.90 12.89
C VAL A 120 1.18 -12.59 11.82
N HIS A 121 1.35 -13.46 10.82
CA HIS A 121 2.27 -13.19 9.70
C HIS A 121 1.61 -12.42 8.55
N ASN A 122 0.32 -12.65 8.33
CA ASN A 122 -0.44 -12.11 7.20
C ASN A 122 -1.89 -11.84 7.60
N MET A 123 -2.65 -11.17 6.75
CA MET A 123 -4.06 -10.84 7.02
C MET A 123 -4.95 -12.07 7.25
N GLY A 124 -4.61 -13.23 6.69
CA GLY A 124 -5.29 -14.49 6.97
C GLY A 124 -5.12 -14.94 8.42
N ASP A 125 -3.93 -14.82 9.00
CA ASP A 125 -3.72 -15.13 10.41
C ASP A 125 -4.52 -14.17 11.31
N ALA A 126 -4.60 -12.88 10.93
CA ALA A 126 -5.44 -11.91 11.61
C ALA A 126 -6.95 -12.24 11.49
N GLY A 127 -7.39 -12.68 10.31
CA GLY A 127 -8.75 -13.17 10.06
C GLY A 127 -9.08 -14.42 10.89
N LYS A 128 -8.08 -15.28 11.16
CA LYS A 128 -8.24 -16.44 12.05
C LYS A 128 -8.57 -16.02 13.48
N ILE A 129 -7.92 -14.98 13.97
CA ILE A 129 -8.14 -14.45 15.33
C ILE A 129 -9.55 -13.87 15.44
N MET A 130 -9.97 -13.07 14.46
CA MET A 130 -11.27 -12.38 14.51
C MET A 130 -12.47 -13.28 14.22
N PHE A 131 -12.37 -14.19 13.24
CA PHE A 131 -13.52 -14.94 12.71
C PHE A 131 -13.26 -16.44 12.56
N GLY A 132 -12.22 -16.97 13.22
CA GLY A 132 -11.89 -18.40 13.17
C GLY A 132 -11.45 -18.88 11.78
N VAL A 133 -11.67 -20.16 11.50
CA VAL A 133 -11.15 -20.82 10.28
C VAL A 133 -11.70 -20.18 9.00
N VAL A 134 -12.98 -19.78 8.99
CA VAL A 134 -13.59 -19.12 7.82
C VAL A 134 -12.92 -17.77 7.55
N GLY A 135 -12.70 -16.96 8.59
CA GLY A 135 -11.96 -15.71 8.46
C GLY A 135 -10.56 -15.90 7.91
N ARG A 136 -9.87 -16.96 8.35
CA ARG A 136 -8.53 -17.29 7.84
C ARG A 136 -8.53 -17.47 6.32
N GLU A 137 -9.42 -18.32 5.81
CA GLU A 137 -9.43 -18.63 4.36
C GLU A 137 -9.85 -17.44 3.52
N VAL A 138 -10.88 -16.68 3.95
CA VAL A 138 -11.35 -15.49 3.21
C VAL A 138 -10.25 -14.43 3.14
N PHE A 139 -9.60 -14.12 4.24
CA PHE A 139 -8.57 -13.08 4.29
C PHE A 139 -7.27 -13.54 3.62
N SER A 140 -6.88 -14.81 3.75
CA SER A 140 -5.75 -15.38 3.00
C SER A 140 -6.00 -15.33 1.50
N PHE A 141 -7.16 -15.79 1.03
CA PHE A 141 -7.53 -15.70 -0.38
C PHE A 141 -7.51 -14.25 -0.86
N GLY A 142 -8.14 -13.34 -0.11
CA GLY A 142 -8.17 -11.92 -0.46
C GLY A 142 -6.77 -11.30 -0.57
N THR A 143 -5.85 -11.66 0.32
CA THR A 143 -4.46 -11.16 0.30
C THR A 143 -3.70 -11.65 -0.92
N ILE A 144 -3.84 -12.93 -1.25
CA ILE A 144 -3.19 -13.55 -2.42
C ILE A 144 -3.78 -12.99 -3.71
N ALA A 145 -5.11 -12.89 -3.78
CA ALA A 145 -5.83 -12.31 -4.91
C ALA A 145 -5.40 -10.88 -5.18
N PHE A 146 -5.34 -10.08 -4.12
CA PHE A 146 -4.89 -8.71 -4.20
C PHE A 146 -3.44 -8.60 -4.68
N ALA A 147 -2.54 -9.43 -4.13
CA ALA A 147 -1.13 -9.43 -4.50
C ALA A 147 -0.91 -9.73 -5.99
N PHE A 148 -1.53 -10.78 -6.56
CA PHE A 148 -1.32 -11.05 -7.99
C PHE A 148 -1.99 -10.02 -8.90
N LEU A 149 -3.10 -9.38 -8.49
CA LEU A 149 -3.72 -8.30 -9.26
C LEU A 149 -2.83 -7.05 -9.29
N LEU A 150 -2.22 -6.71 -8.15
CA LEU A 150 -1.22 -5.66 -8.06
C LEU A 150 0.01 -5.97 -8.93
N ALA A 151 0.50 -7.21 -8.88
CA ALA A 151 1.58 -7.68 -9.76
C ALA A 151 1.20 -7.54 -11.25
N GLY A 152 -0.02 -7.93 -11.63
CA GLY A 152 -0.54 -7.75 -12.98
C GLY A 152 -0.57 -6.28 -13.40
N GLY A 153 -0.93 -5.38 -12.48
CA GLY A 153 -0.90 -3.94 -12.75
C GLY A 153 0.51 -3.41 -12.96
N GLN A 154 1.49 -3.93 -12.23
CA GLN A 154 2.90 -3.57 -12.44
C GLN A 154 3.41 -4.10 -13.78
N MET A 155 3.01 -5.31 -14.17
CA MET A 155 3.34 -5.87 -15.48
C MET A 155 2.72 -5.07 -16.64
N LEU A 156 1.49 -4.60 -16.48
CA LEU A 156 0.82 -3.72 -17.45
C LEU A 156 1.55 -2.37 -17.57
N SER A 157 1.90 -1.73 -16.46
CA SER A 157 2.70 -0.49 -16.47
C SER A 157 4.07 -0.71 -17.11
N GLY A 158 4.72 -1.84 -16.80
CA GLY A 158 5.99 -2.23 -17.41
C GLY A 158 5.86 -2.44 -18.93
N GLN A 159 4.77 -3.03 -19.39
CA GLN A 159 4.46 -3.15 -20.81
C GLN A 159 4.29 -1.77 -21.47
N ILE A 160 3.51 -0.87 -20.87
CA ILE A 160 3.31 0.49 -21.40
C ILE A 160 4.66 1.23 -21.47
N ALA A 161 5.50 1.09 -20.45
CA ALA A 161 6.84 1.67 -20.42
C ALA A 161 7.72 1.13 -21.56
N LEU A 162 7.81 -0.19 -21.73
CA LEU A 162 8.60 -0.83 -22.79
C LEU A 162 8.08 -0.49 -24.20
N SER A 163 6.76 -0.41 -24.36
CA SER A 163 6.13 -0.02 -25.62
C SER A 163 6.50 1.42 -26.00
N ASN A 164 6.43 2.36 -25.05
CA ASN A 164 6.84 3.75 -25.26
C ASN A 164 8.34 3.86 -25.60
N LEU A 165 9.20 3.17 -24.87
CA LEU A 165 10.65 3.19 -25.08
C LEU A 165 11.03 2.68 -26.48
N SER A 166 10.43 1.57 -26.90
CA SER A 166 10.69 0.89 -28.18
C SER A 166 9.96 1.50 -29.38
N SER A 167 9.17 2.56 -29.19
CA SER A 167 8.27 3.10 -30.22
C SER A 167 7.32 2.03 -30.78
N ASN A 168 6.72 1.21 -29.91
CA ASN A 168 5.81 0.10 -30.25
C ASN A 168 6.46 -0.97 -31.16
N GLY A 169 7.72 -1.32 -30.88
CA GLY A 169 8.50 -2.22 -31.73
C GLY A 169 8.08 -3.71 -31.68
N LEU A 170 7.31 -4.12 -30.67
CA LEU A 170 6.77 -5.48 -30.52
C LEU A 170 5.30 -5.44 -30.09
N CYS A 171 4.63 -6.60 -30.16
CA CYS A 171 3.28 -6.77 -29.62
C CYS A 171 3.25 -6.56 -28.09
N ASN A 172 2.19 -5.91 -27.59
CA ASN A 172 2.01 -5.62 -26.16
C ASN A 172 2.03 -6.88 -25.28
N VAL A 173 1.49 -8.00 -25.78
CA VAL A 173 1.56 -9.29 -25.08
C VAL A 173 3.02 -9.72 -24.87
N SER A 174 3.88 -9.55 -25.88
CA SER A 174 5.30 -9.87 -25.81
C SER A 174 6.03 -8.98 -24.80
N PHE A 175 5.76 -7.67 -24.79
CA PHE A 175 6.33 -6.77 -23.79
C PHE A 175 5.90 -7.12 -22.36
N THR A 176 4.63 -7.48 -22.17
CA THR A 176 4.14 -7.98 -20.88
C THR A 176 4.87 -9.25 -20.46
N GLY A 177 5.13 -10.16 -21.41
CA GLY A 177 5.85 -11.41 -21.16
C GLY A 177 7.31 -11.17 -20.76
N ILE A 178 8.00 -10.26 -21.45
CA ILE A 178 9.37 -9.85 -21.12
C ILE A 178 9.42 -9.28 -19.70
N PHE A 179 8.48 -8.38 -19.37
CA PHE A 179 8.43 -7.77 -18.05
C PHE A 179 8.05 -8.77 -16.95
N ALA A 180 7.15 -9.71 -17.24
CA ALA A 180 6.79 -10.79 -16.33
C ALA A 180 7.97 -11.72 -16.04
N ALA A 181 8.76 -12.07 -17.06
CA ALA A 181 9.98 -12.86 -16.90
C ALA A 181 11.03 -12.14 -16.03
N ALA A 182 11.24 -10.84 -16.26
CA ALA A 182 12.11 -10.03 -15.41
C ALA A 182 11.59 -9.99 -13.95
N THR A 183 10.28 -9.79 -13.77
CA THR A 183 9.63 -9.74 -12.45
C THR A 183 9.81 -11.06 -11.70
N PHE A 184 9.63 -12.19 -12.38
CA PHE A 184 9.87 -13.53 -11.85
C PHE A 184 11.29 -13.67 -11.31
N LEU A 185 12.31 -13.26 -12.09
CA LEU A 185 13.72 -13.34 -11.68
C LEU A 185 14.00 -12.46 -10.45
N CYS A 186 13.46 -11.24 -10.43
CA CYS A 186 13.62 -10.33 -9.29
C CYS A 186 12.90 -10.81 -8.02
N ALA A 187 11.83 -11.61 -8.15
CA ALA A 187 11.07 -12.14 -7.01
C ALA A 187 11.69 -13.41 -6.37
N LEU A 188 12.72 -13.99 -6.99
CA LEU A 188 13.36 -15.23 -6.53
C LEU A 188 14.03 -15.19 -5.14
N PRO A 189 14.62 -14.10 -4.65
CA PRO A 189 15.16 -14.07 -3.29
C PRO A 189 14.08 -14.43 -2.27
N ARG A 190 14.36 -15.35 -1.32
CA ARG A 190 13.37 -15.86 -0.33
C ARG A 190 13.10 -14.90 0.84
N THR A 191 14.00 -13.97 1.11
CA THR A 191 13.91 -13.01 2.23
C THR A 191 13.65 -11.60 1.73
N PHE A 192 12.92 -10.79 2.52
CA PHE A 192 12.75 -9.37 2.18
C PHE A 192 14.06 -8.59 2.34
N ASP A 193 15.07 -9.11 3.04
CA ASP A 193 16.39 -8.48 3.17
C ASP A 193 17.07 -8.29 1.80
N GLY A 194 17.05 -9.34 0.96
CA GLY A 194 17.57 -9.28 -0.40
C GLY A 194 16.82 -8.26 -1.26
N LEU A 195 15.50 -8.17 -1.09
CA LEU A 195 14.66 -7.19 -1.79
C LEU A 195 14.80 -5.77 -1.22
N GLY A 196 15.09 -5.63 0.08
CA GLY A 196 15.21 -4.35 0.78
C GLY A 196 16.33 -3.49 0.24
N TRP A 197 17.49 -4.09 -0.04
CA TRP A 197 18.63 -3.38 -0.65
C TRP A 197 18.33 -2.91 -2.07
N ILE A 198 17.60 -3.70 -2.85
CA ILE A 198 17.22 -3.34 -4.23
C ILE A 198 16.05 -2.32 -4.23
N SER A 199 15.32 -2.20 -3.13
CA SER A 199 14.23 -1.22 -2.99
C SER A 199 14.74 0.21 -2.80
N ILE A 200 15.98 0.42 -2.34
CA ILE A 200 16.57 1.77 -2.25
C ILE A 200 16.69 2.43 -3.64
N PRO A 201 17.38 1.83 -4.63
CA PRO A 201 17.44 2.39 -5.97
C PRO A 201 16.06 2.44 -6.65
N SER A 202 15.13 1.53 -6.29
CA SER A 202 13.73 1.55 -6.74
C SER A 202 13.01 2.85 -6.35
N VAL A 203 13.04 3.23 -5.08
CA VAL A 203 12.39 4.48 -4.59
C VAL A 203 13.02 5.71 -5.23
N LEU A 204 14.35 5.74 -5.37
CA LEU A 204 15.04 6.84 -6.03
C LEU A 204 14.63 6.95 -7.50
N SER A 205 14.57 5.82 -8.20
CA SER A 205 14.13 5.70 -9.58
C SER A 205 12.74 6.30 -9.78
N ILE A 206 11.72 5.88 -9.02
CA ILE A 206 10.37 6.40 -9.22
C ILE A 206 10.23 7.87 -8.80
N THR A 207 10.93 8.29 -7.75
CA THR A 207 10.90 9.68 -7.29
C THR A 207 11.49 10.61 -8.35
N ILE A 208 12.64 10.24 -8.94
CA ILE A 208 13.27 10.98 -10.03
C ILE A 208 12.39 10.94 -11.27
N ALA A 209 11.81 9.80 -11.63
CA ALA A 209 10.90 9.67 -12.77
C ALA A 209 9.70 10.64 -12.66
N GLY A 210 9.09 10.75 -11.48
CA GLY A 210 7.99 11.70 -11.29
C GLY A 210 8.43 13.16 -11.34
N ILE A 211 9.63 13.49 -10.86
CA ILE A 211 10.20 14.85 -11.03
C ILE A 211 10.41 15.14 -12.53
N VAL A 212 11.01 14.21 -13.27
CA VAL A 212 11.18 14.33 -14.73
C VAL A 212 9.84 14.46 -15.43
N GLY A 213 8.82 13.71 -15.01
CA GLY A 213 7.47 13.81 -15.55
C GLY A 213 6.81 15.17 -15.28
N MET A 214 7.00 15.74 -14.09
CA MET A 214 6.53 17.10 -13.78
C MET A 214 7.24 18.17 -14.61
N VAL A 215 8.55 18.05 -14.80
CA VAL A 215 9.33 18.96 -15.67
C VAL A 215 8.90 18.83 -17.13
N GLY A 216 8.69 17.61 -17.61
CA GLY A 216 8.18 17.37 -18.97
C GLY A 216 6.81 18.01 -19.19
N ALA A 217 5.90 17.87 -18.22
CA ALA A 217 4.59 18.52 -18.26
C ALA A 217 4.73 20.05 -18.27
N GLY A 218 5.62 20.61 -17.44
CA GLY A 218 5.82 22.05 -17.35
C GLY A 218 6.50 22.70 -18.56
N THR A 219 7.37 21.96 -19.24
CA THR A 219 8.08 22.45 -20.45
C THR A 219 7.22 22.36 -21.70
N HIS A 220 6.38 21.33 -21.81
CA HIS A 220 5.45 21.13 -22.93
C HIS A 220 4.01 21.07 -22.43
N PRO A 221 3.48 22.19 -21.90
CA PRO A 221 2.10 22.25 -21.46
C PRO A 221 1.13 22.05 -22.63
N VAL A 222 -0.01 21.40 -22.38
CA VAL A 222 -1.07 21.29 -23.39
C VAL A 222 -1.72 22.65 -23.59
N GLU A 223 -1.73 23.14 -24.84
CA GLU A 223 -2.39 24.40 -25.22
C GLU A 223 -3.92 24.26 -25.15
N GLY A 224 -4.61 25.29 -24.68
CA GLY A 224 -6.07 25.26 -24.52
C GLY A 224 -6.58 24.30 -23.45
N ARG A 225 -5.70 23.78 -22.58
CA ARG A 225 -6.07 22.86 -21.50
C ARG A 225 -7.11 23.47 -20.56
N SER A 226 -8.09 22.66 -20.17
CA SER A 226 -9.00 23.05 -19.10
C SER A 226 -8.42 22.64 -17.75
N VAL A 227 -8.14 23.63 -16.90
CA VAL A 227 -7.76 23.44 -15.51
C VAL A 227 -8.82 24.14 -14.67
N VAL A 228 -9.67 23.33 -14.03
CA VAL A 228 -10.77 23.83 -13.19
C VAL A 228 -10.52 23.49 -11.73
N ALA A 229 -10.91 24.41 -10.84
CA ALA A 229 -10.81 24.22 -9.40
C ALA A 229 -11.73 23.08 -8.94
N ALA A 230 -12.97 23.07 -9.41
CA ALA A 230 -13.94 22.00 -9.20
C ALA A 230 -14.69 21.73 -10.50
N ARG A 231 -14.94 20.47 -10.80
CA ARG A 231 -15.71 20.04 -11.98
C ARG A 231 -16.98 19.34 -11.49
N SER A 232 -18.13 19.74 -12.03
CA SER A 232 -19.35 18.96 -11.81
C SER A 232 -19.27 17.68 -12.63
N SER A 233 -19.22 16.56 -11.95
CA SER A 233 -19.24 15.22 -12.54
C SER A 233 -20.38 14.44 -11.91
N ASP A 234 -21.04 13.60 -12.70
CA ASP A 234 -22.04 12.68 -12.19
C ASP A 234 -21.39 11.68 -11.22
N PHE A 235 -22.20 11.08 -10.34
CA PHE A 235 -21.71 10.15 -9.33
C PHE A 235 -20.88 9.01 -9.93
N TYR A 236 -21.29 8.49 -11.09
CA TYR A 236 -20.65 7.34 -11.69
C TYR A 236 -19.23 7.66 -12.17
N THR A 237 -19.08 8.73 -12.96
CA THR A 237 -17.77 9.18 -13.45
C THR A 237 -16.86 9.61 -12.30
N ALA A 238 -17.40 10.36 -11.33
CA ALA A 238 -16.64 10.83 -10.17
C ALA A 238 -16.17 9.67 -9.30
N PHE A 239 -17.04 8.70 -8.97
CA PHE A 239 -16.68 7.60 -8.08
C PHE A 239 -15.70 6.62 -8.74
N PHE A 240 -15.85 6.35 -10.04
CA PHE A 240 -14.86 5.56 -10.78
C PHE A 240 -13.47 6.21 -10.70
N SER A 241 -13.40 7.53 -10.88
CA SER A 241 -12.15 8.27 -10.69
C SER A 241 -11.63 8.22 -9.25
N ILE A 242 -12.49 8.21 -8.23
CA ILE A 242 -12.09 8.11 -6.81
C ILE A 242 -11.43 6.76 -6.49
N THR A 243 -11.66 5.71 -7.28
CA THR A 243 -10.96 4.42 -7.08
C THR A 243 -9.44 4.53 -7.26
N ASN A 244 -8.96 5.51 -8.04
CA ASN A 244 -7.53 5.75 -8.27
C ASN A 244 -6.80 6.22 -6.98
N PRO A 245 -7.24 7.27 -6.27
CA PRO A 245 -6.62 7.62 -4.99
C PRO A 245 -6.84 6.59 -3.90
N VAL A 246 -7.94 5.82 -3.92
CA VAL A 246 -8.11 4.65 -3.02
C VAL A 246 -7.03 3.60 -3.28
N PHE A 247 -6.76 3.30 -4.55
CA PHE A 247 -5.68 2.39 -4.95
C PHE A 247 -4.30 2.94 -4.58
N ALA A 248 -4.09 4.25 -4.66
CA ALA A 248 -2.78 4.85 -4.44
C ALA A 248 -2.21 4.61 -3.02
N TYR A 249 -3.05 4.28 -2.04
CA TYR A 249 -2.65 4.00 -0.65
C TYR A 249 -2.84 2.54 -0.24
N CYS A 250 -2.83 1.60 -1.18
CA CYS A 250 -3.31 0.25 -0.96
C CYS A 250 -2.29 -0.78 -0.40
N GLY A 251 -1.22 -0.34 0.28
CA GLY A 251 -0.12 -1.23 0.74
C GLY A 251 -0.36 -1.99 2.05
N HIS A 252 -1.46 -1.73 2.77
CA HIS A 252 -1.72 -2.27 4.12
C HIS A 252 -1.70 -3.80 4.20
N PHE A 253 -2.02 -4.50 3.12
CA PHE A 253 -2.04 -5.97 3.08
C PHE A 253 -0.65 -6.60 3.35
N MET A 254 0.45 -5.89 3.07
CA MET A 254 1.82 -6.37 3.31
C MET A 254 2.36 -6.05 4.71
N PHE A 255 1.67 -5.19 5.46
CA PHE A 255 2.21 -4.65 6.72
C PHE A 255 2.59 -5.75 7.72
N PHE A 256 1.74 -6.77 7.91
CA PHE A 256 2.05 -7.85 8.85
C PHE A 256 3.29 -8.66 8.46
N ALA A 257 3.48 -8.93 7.16
CA ALA A 257 4.63 -9.67 6.68
C ALA A 257 5.92 -8.87 6.87
N LEU A 258 5.90 -7.59 6.48
CA LEU A 258 7.05 -6.68 6.65
C LEU A 258 7.40 -6.47 8.13
N MET A 259 6.40 -6.28 8.99
CA MET A 259 6.61 -6.12 10.43
C MET A 259 7.15 -7.39 11.10
N SER A 260 6.82 -8.58 10.60
CA SER A 260 7.32 -9.86 11.14
C SER A 260 8.80 -10.07 10.86
N GLU A 261 9.37 -9.40 9.86
CA GLU A 261 10.79 -9.47 9.51
C GLU A 261 11.61 -8.32 10.11
N MET A 262 10.98 -7.46 10.93
CA MET A 262 11.69 -6.42 11.65
C MET A 262 12.43 -6.98 12.86
N LYS A 263 13.66 -6.52 13.06
CA LYS A 263 14.41 -6.75 14.32
C LYS A 263 13.67 -6.23 15.54
N ARG A 264 12.94 -5.11 15.38
CA ARG A 264 12.19 -4.44 16.45
C ARG A 264 10.81 -4.01 15.93
N PRO A 265 9.79 -4.87 15.98
CA PRO A 265 8.44 -4.56 15.48
C PRO A 265 7.80 -3.33 16.12
N GLN A 266 8.21 -2.93 17.33
CA GLN A 266 7.71 -1.74 18.04
C GLN A 266 8.00 -0.44 17.28
N ASP A 267 9.03 -0.43 16.43
CA ASP A 267 9.39 0.72 15.61
C ASP A 267 8.58 0.79 14.29
N ALA A 268 7.70 -0.18 14.01
CA ALA A 268 6.92 -0.23 12.77
C ALA A 268 6.03 1.00 12.54
N VAL A 269 5.57 1.65 13.62
CA VAL A 269 4.78 2.88 13.51
C VAL A 269 5.58 4.03 12.89
N LYS A 270 6.90 4.07 13.12
CA LYS A 270 7.80 5.06 12.51
C LYS A 270 7.89 4.82 11.00
N ALA A 271 7.92 3.55 10.58
CA ALA A 271 7.92 3.20 9.17
C ALA A 271 6.61 3.58 8.49
N ALA A 272 5.48 3.27 9.12
CA ALA A 272 4.16 3.62 8.62
C ALA A 272 3.95 5.14 8.45
N TYR A 273 4.36 5.96 9.43
CA TYR A 273 4.27 7.42 9.30
C TYR A 273 5.24 7.98 8.26
N THR A 274 6.44 7.42 8.14
CA THR A 274 7.42 7.83 7.12
C THR A 274 6.87 7.59 5.72
N LEU A 275 6.36 6.38 5.47
CA LEU A 275 5.65 6.01 4.24
C LEU A 275 4.52 6.99 3.94
N GLN A 276 3.61 7.15 4.89
CA GLN A 276 2.37 7.86 4.64
C GLN A 276 2.59 9.37 4.45
N GLY A 277 3.51 9.96 5.23
CA GLY A 277 3.90 11.36 5.08
C GLY A 277 4.58 11.61 3.73
N PHE A 278 5.52 10.75 3.34
CA PHE A 278 6.20 10.84 2.04
C PHE A 278 5.21 10.67 0.88
N ALA A 279 4.46 9.56 0.86
CA ALA A 279 3.53 9.25 -0.23
C ALA A 279 2.47 10.33 -0.39
N THR A 280 1.85 10.81 0.70
CA THR A 280 0.80 11.84 0.62
C THR A 280 1.33 13.16 0.08
N THR A 281 2.49 13.60 0.56
CA THR A 281 3.12 14.84 0.11
C THR A 281 3.49 14.73 -1.37
N TYR A 282 4.16 13.65 -1.75
CA TYR A 282 4.61 13.42 -3.11
C TYR A 282 3.45 13.29 -4.09
N TYR A 283 2.40 12.55 -3.72
CA TYR A 283 1.18 12.40 -4.52
C TYR A 283 0.44 13.70 -4.75
N ALA A 284 0.26 14.52 -3.72
CA ALA A 284 -0.41 15.81 -3.85
C ALA A 284 0.36 16.74 -4.81
N ILE A 285 1.69 16.81 -4.66
CA ILE A 285 2.55 17.61 -5.53
C ILE A 285 2.50 17.08 -6.96
N PHE A 286 2.75 15.78 -7.17
CA PHE A 286 2.77 15.16 -8.48
C PHE A 286 1.42 15.31 -9.20
N ALA A 287 0.32 14.97 -8.53
CA ALA A 287 -1.02 15.10 -9.09
C ALA A 287 -1.36 16.56 -9.45
N GLY A 288 -1.11 17.49 -8.53
CA GLY A 288 -1.40 18.91 -8.72
C GLY A 288 -0.58 19.53 -9.86
N VAL A 289 0.73 19.27 -9.90
CA VAL A 289 1.63 19.83 -10.92
C VAL A 289 1.32 19.25 -12.31
N THR A 290 1.22 17.92 -12.43
CA THR A 290 0.93 17.28 -13.72
C THR A 290 -0.44 17.70 -14.25
N TYR A 291 -1.49 17.73 -13.40
CA TYR A 291 -2.80 18.23 -13.82
C TYR A 291 -2.77 19.73 -14.13
N GLY A 292 -2.02 20.55 -13.40
CA GLY A 292 -1.90 21.99 -13.66
C GLY A 292 -1.31 22.32 -15.03
N PHE A 293 -0.43 21.47 -15.56
CA PHE A 293 0.23 21.67 -16.85
C PHE A 293 -0.40 20.92 -18.03
N ILE A 294 -1.07 19.79 -17.79
CA ILE A 294 -1.70 18.98 -18.85
C ILE A 294 -3.22 19.18 -18.88
N GLY A 295 -3.85 19.48 -17.74
CA GLY A 295 -5.28 19.75 -17.59
C GLY A 295 -6.16 18.53 -17.88
N SER A 296 -7.33 18.76 -18.48
CA SER A 296 -8.30 17.69 -18.79
C SER A 296 -7.81 16.61 -19.77
N ALA A 297 -6.67 16.81 -20.44
CA ALA A 297 -6.10 15.88 -21.40
C ALA A 297 -5.21 14.79 -20.77
N VAL A 298 -5.05 14.80 -19.44
CA VAL A 298 -4.25 13.82 -18.72
C VAL A 298 -4.79 12.41 -18.94
N LEU A 299 -3.94 11.55 -19.48
CA LEU A 299 -4.13 10.11 -19.61
C LEU A 299 -3.77 9.39 -18.31
N SER A 300 -4.14 8.11 -18.21
CA SER A 300 -3.69 7.22 -17.15
C SER A 300 -3.12 5.94 -17.77
N PRO A 301 -1.84 5.60 -17.55
CA PRO A 301 -0.88 6.28 -16.66
C PRO A 301 -0.45 7.67 -17.16
N SER A 302 -0.18 8.60 -16.23
CA SER A 302 0.01 10.02 -16.53
C SER A 302 1.22 10.33 -17.39
N PHE A 303 2.29 9.52 -17.33
CA PHE A 303 3.47 9.68 -18.19
C PHE A 303 3.14 9.52 -19.68
N SER A 304 2.09 8.79 -20.04
CA SER A 304 1.64 8.68 -21.43
C SER A 304 1.06 9.99 -21.97
N SER A 305 0.78 10.97 -21.12
CA SER A 305 0.29 12.30 -21.51
C SER A 305 1.42 13.27 -21.88
N LEU A 306 2.67 12.88 -21.63
CA LEU A 306 3.84 13.72 -21.89
C LEU A 306 4.23 13.64 -23.36
N GLU A 307 4.95 14.67 -23.83
CA GLU A 307 5.61 14.61 -25.12
C GLU A 307 6.58 13.41 -25.19
N THR A 308 6.70 12.79 -26.36
CA THR A 308 7.42 11.52 -26.60
C THR A 308 8.80 11.45 -25.93
N ALA A 309 9.63 12.49 -26.00
CA ALA A 309 10.97 12.48 -25.40
C ALA A 309 10.91 12.39 -23.86
N TRP A 310 10.03 13.19 -23.24
CA TRP A 310 9.81 13.21 -21.80
C TRP A 310 9.11 11.95 -21.30
N ALA A 311 8.15 11.42 -22.06
CA ALA A 311 7.49 10.16 -21.77
C ALA A 311 8.51 9.00 -21.72
N LYS A 312 9.37 8.89 -22.74
CA LYS A 312 10.44 7.88 -22.78
C LYS A 312 11.42 8.02 -21.61
N ALA A 313 11.83 9.24 -21.28
CA ALA A 313 12.72 9.49 -20.15
C ALA A 313 12.07 9.09 -18.82
N ALA A 314 10.83 9.53 -18.57
CA ALA A 314 10.11 9.22 -17.33
C ALA A 314 9.85 7.72 -17.17
N TYR A 315 9.35 7.04 -18.22
CA TYR A 315 9.15 5.59 -18.19
C TYR A 315 10.45 4.81 -18.04
N GLY A 316 11.50 5.20 -18.78
CA GLY A 316 12.82 4.56 -18.67
C GLY A 316 13.40 4.65 -17.27
N ILE A 317 13.28 5.81 -16.63
CA ILE A 317 13.74 6.01 -15.25
C ILE A 317 12.84 5.27 -14.25
N ALA A 318 11.53 5.11 -14.50
CA ALA A 318 10.59 4.41 -13.61
C ALA A 318 10.68 2.87 -13.66
N LEU A 319 11.23 2.30 -14.74
CA LEU A 319 11.28 0.85 -14.96
C LEU A 319 11.83 0.03 -13.77
N PRO A 320 12.96 0.42 -13.13
CA PRO A 320 13.44 -0.29 -11.95
C PRO A 320 12.38 -0.40 -10.85
N ASN A 321 11.62 0.66 -10.59
CA ASN A 321 10.59 0.63 -9.57
C ASN A 321 9.39 -0.22 -9.93
N LEU A 322 8.92 -0.13 -11.18
CA LEU A 322 7.83 -0.98 -11.66
C LEU A 322 8.20 -2.48 -11.49
N LEU A 323 9.46 -2.81 -11.77
CA LEU A 323 9.97 -4.18 -11.68
C LEU A 323 10.04 -4.67 -10.23
N ILE A 324 10.59 -3.86 -9.33
CA ILE A 324 10.75 -4.22 -7.91
C ILE A 324 9.40 -4.24 -7.19
N ALA A 325 8.50 -3.29 -7.46
CA ALA A 325 7.14 -3.31 -6.93
C ALA A 325 6.39 -4.58 -7.37
N GLY A 326 6.47 -4.94 -8.67
CA GLY A 326 5.90 -6.20 -9.18
C GLY A 326 6.49 -7.43 -8.49
N ALA A 327 7.81 -7.44 -8.28
CA ALA A 327 8.50 -8.55 -7.63
C ALA A 327 8.09 -8.70 -6.16
N LEU A 328 7.92 -7.59 -5.43
CA LEU A 328 7.44 -7.59 -4.04
C LEU A 328 6.05 -8.22 -3.91
N TYR A 329 5.16 -7.97 -4.88
CA TYR A 329 3.82 -8.54 -4.91
C TYR A 329 3.83 -10.05 -5.18
N VAL A 330 4.54 -10.49 -6.22
CA VAL A 330 4.70 -11.93 -6.52
C VAL A 330 5.36 -12.67 -5.36
N HIS A 331 6.41 -12.08 -4.78
CA HIS A 331 7.10 -12.62 -3.61
C HIS A 331 6.14 -12.78 -2.44
N THR A 332 5.34 -11.75 -2.13
CA THR A 332 4.40 -11.78 -1.01
C THR A 332 3.35 -12.88 -1.17
N ALA A 333 2.74 -13.00 -2.36
CA ALA A 333 1.78 -14.06 -2.65
C ALA A 333 2.41 -15.45 -2.45
N SER A 334 3.62 -15.64 -2.97
CA SER A 334 4.39 -16.88 -2.85
C SER A 334 4.72 -17.21 -1.40
N LYS A 335 5.15 -16.21 -0.62
CA LYS A 335 5.55 -16.35 0.78
C LYS A 335 4.40 -16.74 1.69
N ILE A 336 3.20 -16.19 1.48
CA ILE A 336 2.01 -16.56 2.27
C ILE A 336 1.74 -18.07 2.16
N ILE A 337 1.79 -18.62 0.94
CA ILE A 337 1.58 -20.05 0.70
C ILE A 337 2.77 -20.88 1.20
N PHE A 338 4.00 -20.43 0.95
CA PHE A 338 5.20 -21.13 1.38
C PHE A 338 5.29 -21.28 2.91
N VAL A 339 5.07 -20.18 3.64
CA VAL A 339 5.03 -20.19 5.11
C VAL A 339 3.86 -21.04 5.60
N ARG A 340 2.72 -21.04 4.92
CA ARG A 340 1.58 -21.89 5.32
C ARG A 340 1.90 -23.38 5.25
N PHE A 341 2.63 -23.83 4.22
CA PHE A 341 3.02 -25.24 4.09
C PHE A 341 4.19 -25.63 5.01
N PHE A 342 5.18 -24.75 5.18
CA PHE A 342 6.44 -25.09 5.86
C PHE A 342 6.64 -24.45 7.23
N ARG A 343 5.61 -23.81 7.83
CA ARG A 343 5.70 -23.12 9.15
C ARG A 343 6.41 -23.92 10.25
N HIS A 344 6.27 -25.25 10.24
CA HIS A 344 6.85 -26.15 11.24
C HIS A 344 7.83 -27.16 10.63
N SER A 345 8.48 -26.78 9.53
CA SER A 345 9.39 -27.66 8.78
C SER A 345 10.75 -27.01 8.55
N ARG A 346 11.81 -27.83 8.52
CA ARG A 346 13.17 -27.40 8.18
C ARG A 346 13.27 -26.69 6.83
N HIS A 347 12.34 -26.97 5.90
CA HIS A 347 12.33 -26.37 4.56
C HIS A 347 12.13 -24.84 4.57
N LEU A 348 11.61 -24.29 5.67
CA LEU A 348 11.46 -22.84 5.86
C LEU A 348 12.79 -22.15 6.16
N HIS A 349 13.67 -22.80 6.94
CA HIS A 349 14.88 -22.20 7.49
C HIS A 349 16.19 -22.69 6.84
N ASP A 350 16.16 -23.83 6.14
CA ASP A 350 17.36 -24.44 5.56
C ASP A 350 17.37 -24.37 4.02
N HIS A 351 18.57 -24.43 3.43
CA HIS A 351 18.77 -24.55 1.98
C HIS A 351 18.50 -25.97 1.46
N THR A 352 17.24 -26.39 1.52
CA THR A 352 16.82 -27.70 1.00
C THR A 352 16.39 -27.63 -0.46
N VAL A 353 16.65 -28.69 -1.23
CA VAL A 353 16.20 -28.80 -2.63
C VAL A 353 14.68 -28.69 -2.73
N LEU A 354 13.94 -29.40 -1.86
CA LEU A 354 12.47 -29.33 -1.84
C LEU A 354 11.97 -27.91 -1.55
N GLY A 355 12.57 -27.20 -0.59
CA GLY A 355 12.21 -25.82 -0.26
C GLY A 355 12.41 -24.88 -1.45
N TRP A 356 13.54 -25.00 -2.15
CA TRP A 356 13.80 -24.20 -3.35
C TRP A 356 12.90 -24.55 -4.53
N VAL A 357 12.64 -25.85 -4.79
CA VAL A 357 11.75 -26.27 -5.87
C VAL A 357 10.34 -25.74 -5.65
N VAL A 358 9.80 -25.88 -4.44
CA VAL A 358 8.46 -25.35 -4.11
C VAL A 358 8.45 -23.83 -4.19
N TRP A 359 9.48 -23.15 -3.68
CA TRP A 359 9.58 -21.70 -3.75
C TRP A 359 9.58 -21.18 -5.19
N VAL A 360 10.48 -21.68 -6.03
CA VAL A 360 10.58 -21.27 -7.44
C VAL A 360 9.27 -21.57 -8.18
N SER A 361 8.64 -22.71 -7.90
CA SER A 361 7.35 -23.07 -8.49
C SER A 361 6.24 -22.09 -8.11
N LEU A 362 6.16 -21.68 -6.83
CA LEU A 362 5.17 -20.70 -6.38
C LEU A 362 5.38 -19.34 -7.05
N VAL A 363 6.63 -18.87 -7.11
CA VAL A 363 6.97 -17.60 -7.76
C VAL A 363 6.60 -17.65 -9.25
N ALA A 364 6.87 -18.77 -9.93
CA ALA A 364 6.52 -18.97 -11.34
C ALA A 364 5.00 -18.96 -11.57
N ILE A 365 4.24 -19.69 -10.73
CA ILE A 365 2.77 -19.76 -10.81
C ILE A 365 2.15 -18.37 -10.61
N PHE A 366 2.55 -17.64 -9.56
CA PHE A 366 1.99 -16.31 -9.32
C PHE A 366 2.40 -15.28 -10.37
N SER A 367 3.61 -15.38 -10.93
CA SER A 367 4.03 -14.56 -12.06
C SER A 367 3.19 -14.85 -13.31
N ALA A 368 2.91 -16.12 -13.59
CA ALA A 368 2.08 -16.52 -14.73
C ALA A 368 0.62 -16.07 -14.58
N ILE A 369 0.05 -16.18 -13.37
CA ILE A 369 -1.29 -15.67 -13.08
C ILE A 369 -1.34 -14.15 -13.28
N ALA A 370 -0.39 -13.41 -12.72
CA ALA A 370 -0.30 -11.96 -12.90
C ALA A 370 -0.17 -11.55 -14.38
N PHE A 371 0.62 -12.29 -15.16
CA PHE A 371 0.76 -12.09 -16.60
C PHE A 371 -0.58 -12.28 -17.34
N VAL A 372 -1.31 -13.36 -17.04
CA VAL A 372 -2.64 -13.60 -17.64
C VAL A 372 -3.61 -12.47 -17.32
N PHE A 373 -3.60 -11.96 -16.08
CA PHE A 373 -4.45 -10.83 -15.70
C PHE A 373 -4.06 -9.53 -16.42
N ALA A 374 -2.75 -9.24 -16.52
CA ALA A 374 -2.25 -8.05 -17.22
C ALA A 374 -2.66 -8.03 -18.71
N VAL A 375 -2.61 -9.19 -19.37
CA VAL A 375 -3.02 -9.33 -20.78
C VAL A 375 -4.54 -9.42 -20.95
N GLY A 376 -5.25 -9.95 -19.96
CA GLY A 376 -6.71 -10.10 -19.99
C GLY A 376 -7.47 -8.78 -19.86
N VAL A 377 -6.97 -7.85 -19.04
CA VAL A 377 -7.55 -6.52 -18.82
C VAL A 377 -6.48 -5.45 -19.10
N PRO A 378 -6.16 -5.16 -20.37
CA PRO A 378 -5.05 -4.29 -20.75
C PRO A 378 -5.36 -2.79 -20.59
N ILE A 379 -6.26 -2.44 -19.66
CA ILE A 379 -6.64 -1.06 -19.37
C ILE A 379 -6.32 -0.76 -17.91
N PHE A 380 -5.36 0.13 -17.72
CA PHE A 380 -4.75 0.43 -16.44
C PHE A 380 -5.78 0.87 -15.37
N ASN A 381 -6.67 1.81 -15.71
CA ASN A 381 -7.70 2.29 -14.79
C ASN A 381 -8.74 1.22 -14.43
N TYR A 382 -9.05 0.26 -15.32
CA TYR A 382 -9.99 -0.82 -14.99
C TYR A 382 -9.38 -1.80 -14.00
N LEU A 383 -8.11 -2.16 -14.22
CA LEU A 383 -7.40 -3.03 -13.29
C LEU A 383 -7.24 -2.37 -11.91
N ILE A 384 -6.91 -1.07 -11.88
CA ILE A 384 -6.88 -0.26 -10.66
C ILE A 384 -8.26 -0.26 -9.99
N GLY A 385 -9.34 0.04 -10.72
CA GLY A 385 -10.68 0.15 -10.17
C GLY A 385 -11.18 -1.14 -9.53
N ILE A 386 -10.97 -2.30 -10.19
CA ILE A 386 -11.34 -3.62 -9.65
C ILE A 386 -10.55 -3.89 -8.37
N THR A 387 -9.25 -3.65 -8.42
CA THR A 387 -8.32 -3.92 -7.32
C THR A 387 -8.60 -3.04 -6.11
N ALA A 388 -8.84 -1.75 -6.34
CA ALA A 388 -9.18 -0.78 -5.30
C ALA A 388 -10.49 -1.13 -4.60
N SER A 389 -11.51 -1.44 -5.40
CA SER A 389 -12.87 -1.66 -4.89
C SER A 389 -12.97 -2.98 -4.14
N LEU A 390 -12.41 -4.08 -4.67
CA LEU A 390 -12.51 -5.38 -4.01
C LEU A 390 -11.59 -5.52 -2.81
N PHE A 391 -10.38 -4.96 -2.86
CA PHE A 391 -9.33 -5.30 -1.92
C PHE A 391 -8.85 -4.10 -1.12
N ALA A 392 -8.43 -3.00 -1.76
CA ALA A 392 -7.94 -1.82 -1.02
C ALA A 392 -9.02 -1.25 -0.07
N ALA A 393 -10.29 -1.25 -0.51
CA ALA A 393 -11.44 -0.85 0.29
C ALA A 393 -11.51 -1.58 1.64
N TRP A 394 -11.17 -2.86 1.67
CA TRP A 394 -11.14 -3.65 2.90
C TRP A 394 -9.78 -3.58 3.60
N PHE A 395 -8.68 -3.90 2.93
CA PHE A 395 -7.37 -4.03 3.57
C PHE A 395 -6.81 -2.70 4.11
N THR A 396 -7.07 -1.59 3.42
CA THR A 396 -6.62 -0.26 3.87
C THR A 396 -7.70 0.46 4.66
N TYR A 397 -8.96 0.40 4.20
CA TYR A 397 -10.00 1.31 4.68
C TYR A 397 -11.14 0.66 5.48
N GLY A 398 -11.20 -0.67 5.62
CA GLY A 398 -12.30 -1.36 6.30
C GLY A 398 -11.86 -2.19 7.49
N ILE A 399 -10.98 -3.17 7.25
CA ILE A 399 -10.56 -4.21 8.20
C ILE A 399 -9.91 -3.63 9.45
N ALA A 400 -9.21 -2.50 9.34
CA ALA A 400 -8.57 -1.86 10.49
C ALA A 400 -9.58 -1.51 11.60
N GLY A 401 -10.81 -1.14 11.25
CA GLY A 401 -11.88 -0.92 12.22
C GLY A 401 -12.28 -2.22 12.95
N MET A 402 -12.27 -3.35 12.24
CA MET A 402 -12.55 -4.66 12.84
C MET A 402 -11.46 -5.06 13.84
N PHE A 403 -10.19 -4.80 13.55
CA PHE A 403 -9.09 -5.02 14.51
C PHE A 403 -9.29 -4.26 15.81
N TRP A 404 -9.66 -2.97 15.72
CA TRP A 404 -9.89 -2.16 16.91
C TRP A 404 -11.08 -2.67 17.74
N LEU A 405 -12.20 -3.03 17.09
CA LEU A 405 -13.39 -3.55 17.79
C LEU A 405 -13.11 -4.88 18.48
N HIS A 406 -12.42 -5.78 17.80
CA HIS A 406 -12.02 -7.08 18.35
C HIS A 406 -11.17 -6.91 19.61
N ASP A 407 -10.08 -6.15 19.52
CA ASP A 407 -9.19 -5.93 20.66
C ASP A 407 -9.90 -5.17 21.78
N ALA A 408 -10.73 -4.17 21.46
CA ALA A 408 -11.48 -3.42 22.46
C ALA A 408 -12.52 -4.28 23.20
N TYR A 409 -13.06 -5.32 22.55
CA TYR A 409 -14.00 -6.27 23.13
C TYR A 409 -13.30 -7.26 24.05
N HIS A 410 -12.21 -7.88 23.58
CA HIS A 410 -11.49 -8.92 24.31
C HIS A 410 -10.60 -8.39 25.44
N ASP A 411 -10.03 -7.18 25.32
CA ASP A 411 -9.18 -6.59 26.35
C ASP A 411 -9.97 -5.98 27.53
N GLY A 412 -11.31 -5.91 27.44
CA GLY A 412 -12.12 -5.28 28.47
C GLY A 412 -13.38 -6.07 28.82
N GLU A 413 -14.34 -5.38 29.41
CA GLU A 413 -15.63 -5.94 29.83
C GLU A 413 -16.60 -6.19 28.62
N GLY A 414 -16.08 -6.69 27.50
CA GLY A 414 -16.84 -6.94 26.27
C GLY A 414 -17.53 -5.69 25.72
N ILE A 415 -18.85 -5.78 25.48
CA ILE A 415 -19.68 -4.69 24.94
C ILE A 415 -19.61 -3.41 25.80
N ARG A 416 -19.41 -3.54 27.12
CA ARG A 416 -19.31 -2.38 28.01
C ARG A 416 -18.07 -1.54 27.71
N SER A 417 -17.01 -2.14 27.19
CA SER A 417 -15.80 -1.44 26.72
C SER A 417 -16.08 -0.57 25.50
N TRP A 418 -16.92 -1.02 24.57
CA TRP A 418 -17.33 -0.22 23.42
C TRP A 418 -18.16 0.99 23.85
N ARG A 419 -19.07 0.81 24.82
CA ARG A 419 -19.86 1.92 25.38
C ARG A 419 -19.00 2.92 26.15
N LYS A 420 -18.02 2.45 26.92
CA LYS A 420 -17.06 3.32 27.65
C LYS A 420 -16.15 4.08 26.66
N ARG A 421 -15.66 3.40 25.61
CA ARG A 421 -14.81 3.98 24.55
C ARG A 421 -15.61 4.31 23.29
N TRP A 422 -16.70 5.07 23.47
CA TRP A 422 -17.67 5.34 22.40
C TRP A 422 -17.05 6.01 21.18
N GLY A 423 -16.13 6.98 21.36
CA GLY A 423 -15.48 7.68 20.25
C GLY A 423 -14.61 6.77 19.38
N GLY A 424 -13.85 5.86 20.01
CA GLY A 424 -13.07 4.85 19.28
C GLY A 424 -13.95 3.83 18.56
N THR A 425 -15.05 3.43 19.19
CA THR A 425 -16.05 2.52 18.60
C THR A 425 -16.70 3.16 17.38
N LEU A 426 -17.10 4.42 17.48
CA LEU A 426 -17.67 5.18 16.36
C LEU A 426 -16.69 5.24 15.19
N MET A 427 -15.43 5.60 15.44
CA MET A 427 -14.42 5.67 14.37
C MET A 427 -14.15 4.31 13.72
N ALA A 428 -14.11 3.24 14.51
CA ALA A 428 -13.94 1.88 14.01
C ALA A 428 -15.12 1.41 13.16
N VAL A 429 -16.36 1.69 13.58
CA VAL A 429 -17.57 1.40 12.80
C VAL A 429 -17.61 2.23 11.52
N LEU A 430 -17.30 3.54 11.58
CA LEU A 430 -17.20 4.40 10.40
C LEU A 430 -16.16 3.89 9.41
N THR A 431 -15.01 3.40 9.90
CA THR A 431 -13.97 2.78 9.06
C THR A 431 -14.56 1.60 8.28
N ILE A 432 -15.25 0.67 8.96
CA ILE A 432 -15.90 -0.48 8.31
C ILE A 432 -16.94 -0.03 7.27
N VAL A 433 -17.77 0.96 7.61
CA VAL A 433 -18.82 1.49 6.72
C VAL A 433 -18.21 2.15 5.48
N VAL A 434 -17.12 2.91 5.62
CA VAL A 434 -16.42 3.53 4.50
C VAL A 434 -15.81 2.45 3.60
N GLY A 435 -15.15 1.44 4.17
CA GLY A 435 -14.64 0.30 3.39
C GLY A 435 -15.74 -0.43 2.63
N LEU A 436 -16.88 -0.69 3.27
CA LEU A 436 -18.04 -1.31 2.62
C LEU A 436 -18.60 -0.43 1.49
N PHE A 437 -18.72 0.87 1.72
CA PHE A 437 -19.21 1.82 0.71
C PHE A 437 -18.28 1.89 -0.49
N ILE A 438 -16.96 2.02 -0.28
CA ILE A 438 -15.96 2.01 -1.36
C ILE A 438 -16.03 0.69 -2.14
N CYS A 439 -16.20 -0.44 -1.45
CA CYS A 439 -16.32 -1.74 -2.10
C CYS A 439 -17.56 -1.83 -2.99
N VAL A 440 -18.75 -1.52 -2.45
CA VAL A 440 -20.02 -1.66 -3.19
C VAL A 440 -20.12 -0.65 -4.32
N ALA A 441 -19.90 0.64 -4.02
CA ALA A 441 -19.99 1.68 -5.03
C ALA A 441 -18.88 1.54 -6.08
N GLY A 442 -17.66 1.22 -5.66
CA GLY A 442 -16.52 1.03 -6.55
C GLY A 442 -16.70 -0.13 -7.52
N LEU A 443 -17.14 -1.29 -7.00
CA LEU A 443 -17.47 -2.45 -7.84
C LEU A 443 -18.55 -2.12 -8.87
N TYR A 444 -19.63 -1.48 -8.43
CA TYR A 444 -20.73 -1.11 -9.31
C TYR A 444 -20.25 -0.22 -10.47
N VAL A 445 -19.50 0.85 -10.16
CA VAL A 445 -19.03 1.78 -11.20
C VAL A 445 -17.96 1.15 -12.09
N THR A 446 -17.04 0.35 -11.54
CA THR A 446 -15.99 -0.29 -12.35
C THR A 446 -16.53 -1.39 -13.26
N ILE A 447 -17.44 -2.24 -12.77
CA ILE A 447 -18.04 -3.31 -13.60
C ILE A 447 -18.80 -2.67 -14.77
N ARG A 448 -19.61 -1.66 -14.49
CA ARG A 448 -20.34 -0.95 -15.54
C ARG A 448 -19.41 -0.24 -16.52
N ALA A 449 -18.30 0.34 -16.06
CA ALA A 449 -17.32 0.98 -16.95
C ALA A 449 -16.67 -0.01 -17.92
N ILE A 450 -16.40 -1.22 -17.45
CA ILE A 450 -15.88 -2.31 -18.28
C ILE A 450 -16.94 -2.77 -19.29
N VAL A 451 -18.19 -2.98 -18.85
CA VAL A 451 -19.31 -3.40 -19.72
C VAL A 451 -19.57 -2.37 -20.82
N ASP A 452 -19.66 -1.09 -20.45
CA ASP A 452 -19.90 0.01 -21.40
C ASP A 452 -18.75 0.12 -22.41
N ALA A 453 -17.50 -0.10 -21.98
CA ALA A 453 -16.35 -0.08 -22.86
C ALA A 453 -16.30 -1.26 -23.84
N TYR A 454 -16.70 -2.46 -23.41
CA TYR A 454 -16.90 -3.59 -24.33
C TYR A 454 -18.04 -3.33 -25.32
N ALA A 455 -19.16 -2.75 -24.86
CA ALA A 455 -20.30 -2.44 -25.72
C ALA A 455 -19.97 -1.38 -26.79
N ASN A 456 -19.15 -0.39 -26.42
CA ASN A 456 -18.73 0.69 -27.33
C ASN A 456 -17.55 0.31 -28.24
N GLY A 457 -16.99 -0.90 -28.09
CA GLY A 457 -15.85 -1.37 -28.88
C GLY A 457 -14.53 -0.64 -28.58
N THR A 458 -14.42 0.02 -27.42
CA THR A 458 -13.19 0.70 -27.01
C THR A 458 -12.13 -0.24 -26.43
N ILE A 459 -12.50 -1.48 -26.10
CA ILE A 459 -11.58 -2.53 -25.65
C ILE A 459 -11.30 -3.49 -26.81
N THR A 460 -10.03 -3.63 -27.19
CA THR A 460 -9.60 -4.68 -28.12
C THR A 460 -9.77 -6.07 -27.49
N ALA A 461 -9.91 -7.12 -28.31
CA ALA A 461 -10.05 -8.48 -27.77
C ALA A 461 -8.89 -8.81 -26.81
N PRO A 462 -9.15 -9.50 -25.68
CA PRO A 462 -8.09 -9.99 -24.80
C PRO A 462 -7.04 -10.77 -25.60
N PHE A 463 -5.77 -10.63 -25.25
CA PHE A 463 -4.64 -11.24 -25.97
C PHE A 463 -4.42 -10.75 -27.42
N SER A 464 -5.05 -9.65 -27.83
CA SER A 464 -4.78 -9.04 -29.14
C SER A 464 -3.48 -8.23 -29.15
N CYS A 465 -2.82 -8.20 -30.30
CA CYS A 465 -1.62 -7.37 -30.53
C CYS A 465 -1.95 -5.91 -30.88
N GLY A 466 -3.11 -5.40 -30.45
CA GLY A 466 -3.50 -4.01 -30.66
C GLY A 466 -2.58 -3.05 -29.89
N THR A 467 -2.35 -1.88 -30.47
CA THR A 467 -1.68 -0.76 -29.78
C THR A 467 -2.64 -0.21 -28.71
N SER A 468 -2.25 -0.33 -27.44
CA SER A 468 -2.94 0.23 -26.27
C SER A 468 -2.84 1.74 -26.18
#